data_AF-A0A1J5QBQ5-F1
#
_entry.id   AF-A0A1J5QBQ5-F1
#
_cell.length_a   1.000
_cell.length_b   1.000
_cell.length_c   1.000
_cell.angle_alpha   90.00
_cell.angle_beta   90.00
_cell.angle_gamma   90.00
#
_symmetry.space_group_name_H-M   'P 1'
#
loop_
_entity.id
_entity.type
_entity.pdbx_description
1 polymer ?
#
loop_
_entity_poly.entity_id
_entity_poly.type
_entity_poly.pdbx_seq_one_letter_code
_entity_poly.pdbx_strand_id
1 'polypeptide(L)'
;MSSAESHAQRVLGQDAHKLAQLTDEVLFGDVWERAELSKRHRSMVTVAALVAMYRLEQLPFHLARALEHGVTKKELVEIITHLAFYSGWPTAASAMQLLNATMSPDGRVDQDSRA
;
A
#
# COMPACT_ATOMS: atom_id res chain seq x y z
N MET A 1 30.05 5.66 8.34
CA MET A 1 29.49 4.32 8.17
C MET A 1 28.66 4.35 6.90
N SER A 2 29.06 3.65 5.84
CA SER A 2 28.26 3.55 4.62
C SER A 2 27.03 2.72 4.96
N SER A 3 25.87 3.35 5.18
CA SER A 3 24.63 2.61 5.36
C SER A 3 24.30 1.91 4.03
N ALA A 4 23.84 0.67 4.11
CA ALA A 4 23.35 -0.07 2.95
C ALA A 4 22.30 0.77 2.19
N GLU A 5 22.27 0.64 0.86
CA GLU A 5 21.27 1.32 0.03
C GLU A 5 19.85 1.06 0.55
N SER A 6 19.05 2.12 0.63
CA SER A 6 17.65 2.04 1.03
C SER A 6 16.84 1.22 0.02
N HIS A 7 15.66 0.77 0.40
CA HIS A 7 14.77 0.08 -0.54
C HIS A 7 14.40 0.98 -1.73
N ALA A 8 14.15 2.27 -1.51
CA ALA A 8 13.84 3.21 -2.58
C ALA A 8 15.01 3.38 -3.56
N GLN A 9 16.25 3.46 -3.05
CA GLN A 9 17.45 3.55 -3.89
C GLN A 9 17.63 2.32 -4.79
N ARG A 10 17.37 1.12 -4.26
CA ARG A 10 17.45 -0.13 -5.03
C ARG A 10 16.40 -0.23 -6.13
N VAL A 11 15.18 0.22 -5.87
CA VAL A 11 14.06 0.11 -6.83
C VAL A 11 14.16 1.17 -7.94
N LEU A 12 14.58 2.39 -7.59
CA LEU A 12 14.58 3.52 -8.53
C LEU A 12 15.88 3.65 -9.33
N GLY A 13 16.96 3.01 -8.89
CA GLY A 13 18.25 3.05 -9.57
C GLY A 13 18.99 4.39 -9.39
N GLN A 14 20.21 4.44 -9.92
CA GLN A 14 21.15 5.54 -9.65
C GLN A 14 20.71 6.88 -10.27
N ASP A 15 20.00 6.86 -11.40
CA ASP A 15 19.57 8.08 -12.11
C ASP A 15 18.48 8.86 -11.34
N ALA A 16 17.72 8.18 -10.47
CA ALA A 16 16.61 8.76 -9.72
C ALA A 16 16.98 9.06 -8.25
N HIS A 17 18.25 9.34 -7.96
CA HIS A 17 18.76 9.56 -6.60
C HIS A 17 17.91 10.52 -5.75
N LYS A 18 17.48 11.66 -6.33
CA LYS A 18 16.67 12.63 -5.58
C LYS A 18 15.29 12.08 -5.23
N LEU A 19 14.68 11.32 -6.13
CA LEU A 19 13.38 10.70 -5.87
C LEU A 19 13.50 9.66 -4.74
N ALA A 20 14.53 8.82 -4.77
CA ALA A 20 14.78 7.86 -3.71
C ALA A 20 14.99 8.55 -2.34
N GLN A 21 15.79 9.60 -2.31
CA GLN A 21 15.99 10.40 -1.09
C GLN A 21 14.65 10.97 -0.56
N LEU A 22 13.81 11.55 -1.42
CA LEU A 22 12.51 12.10 -1.01
C LEU A 22 11.55 11.01 -0.53
N THR A 23 11.59 9.83 -1.14
CA THR A 23 10.82 8.66 -0.71
C THR A 23 11.23 8.24 0.71
N ASP A 24 12.52 8.18 0.99
CA ASP A 24 13.01 7.74 2.30
C ASP A 24 12.82 8.79 3.39
N GLU A 25 13.28 10.03 3.13
CA GLU A 25 13.37 11.06 4.18
C GLU A 25 12.03 11.79 4.38
N VAL A 26 11.35 12.16 3.30
CA VAL A 26 10.15 13.01 3.38
C VAL A 26 8.89 12.17 3.44
N LEU A 27 8.73 11.22 2.52
CA LEU A 27 7.51 10.42 2.47
C LEU A 27 7.46 9.47 3.67
N PHE A 28 8.33 8.47 3.72
CA PHE A 28 8.27 7.44 4.76
C PHE A 28 8.93 7.87 6.07
N GLY A 29 9.94 8.74 6.05
CA GLY A 29 10.64 9.22 7.24
C GLY A 29 9.94 10.35 8.01
N ASP A 30 9.01 11.07 7.38
CA ASP A 30 8.26 12.18 8.01
C ASP A 30 6.75 11.99 7.84
N VAL A 31 6.21 12.16 6.62
CA VAL A 31 4.76 12.23 6.39
C VAL A 31 4.01 11.00 6.90
N TRP A 32 4.58 9.80 6.77
CA TRP A 32 4.00 8.55 7.28
C TRP A 32 4.15 8.34 8.79
N GLU A 33 5.05 9.07 9.46
CA GLU A 33 5.33 8.97 10.90
C GLU A 33 4.56 10.01 11.73
N ARG A 34 3.98 11.03 11.09
CA ARG A 34 3.16 12.05 11.74
C ARG A 34 1.99 11.45 12.55
N ALA A 35 1.95 11.78 13.85
CA ALA A 35 1.11 11.12 14.85
C ALA A 35 -0.41 11.38 14.75
N GLU A 36 -0.85 12.44 14.05
CA GLU A 36 -2.27 12.82 14.03
C GLU A 36 -3.15 11.84 13.24
N LEU A 37 -2.55 11.03 12.37
CA LEU A 37 -3.22 9.95 11.66
C LEU A 37 -2.38 8.69 11.75
N SER A 38 -2.94 7.64 12.35
CA SER A 38 -2.24 6.37 12.54
C SER A 38 -1.81 5.76 11.19
N LYS A 39 -0.74 4.97 11.20
CA LYS A 39 -0.27 4.23 10.02
C LYS A 39 -1.36 3.35 9.40
N ARG A 40 -2.24 2.78 10.23
CA ARG A 40 -3.43 2.05 9.82
C ARG A 40 -4.37 2.92 8.97
N HIS A 41 -4.77 4.09 9.48
CA HIS A 41 -5.67 5.00 8.76
C HIS A 41 -4.99 5.61 7.53
N ARG A 42 -3.68 5.91 7.58
CA ARG A 42 -2.90 6.35 6.42
C ARG A 42 -2.91 5.31 5.31
N SER A 43 -2.75 4.03 5.65
CA SER A 43 -2.84 2.94 4.68
C SER A 43 -4.22 2.87 4.04
N MET A 44 -5.31 2.98 4.83
CA MET A 44 -6.68 2.96 4.29
C MET A 44 -6.91 4.10 3.28
N VAL A 45 -6.52 5.33 3.63
CA VAL A 45 -6.67 6.50 2.74
C VAL A 45 -5.79 6.37 1.50
N THR A 46 -4.57 5.87 1.64
CA THR A 46 -3.66 5.66 0.50
C THR A 46 -4.22 4.62 -0.46
N VAL A 47 -4.68 3.46 0.04
CA VAL A 47 -5.33 2.44 -0.78
C VAL A 47 -6.55 3.02 -1.48
N ALA A 48 -7.42 3.73 -0.75
CA ALA A 48 -8.61 4.34 -1.34
C ALA A 48 -8.26 5.31 -2.48
N ALA A 49 -7.25 6.15 -2.28
CA ALA A 49 -6.78 7.09 -3.29
C ALA A 49 -6.21 6.37 -4.54
N LEU A 50 -5.39 5.32 -4.35
CA LEU A 50 -4.82 4.55 -5.46
C LEU A 50 -5.89 3.83 -6.29
N VAL A 51 -6.90 3.27 -5.64
CA VAL A 51 -8.06 2.66 -6.30
C VAL A 51 -8.82 3.73 -7.09
N ALA A 52 -9.20 4.84 -6.45
CA ALA A 52 -9.99 5.89 -7.08
C ALA A 52 -9.29 6.56 -8.27
N MET A 53 -7.95 6.70 -8.20
CA MET A 53 -7.14 7.25 -9.28
C MET A 53 -6.70 6.22 -10.33
N TYR A 54 -7.09 4.95 -10.17
CA TYR A 54 -6.68 3.84 -11.04
C TYR A 54 -5.15 3.73 -11.20
N ARG A 55 -4.42 3.82 -10.08
CA ARG A 55 -2.94 3.68 -10.00
C ARG A 55 -2.57 2.28 -9.55
N LEU A 56 -2.89 1.31 -10.38
CA LEU A 56 -2.85 -0.11 -10.02
C LEU A 56 -1.42 -0.64 -9.79
N GLU A 57 -0.40 -0.03 -10.40
CA GLU A 57 0.99 -0.45 -10.30
C GLU A 57 1.55 -0.27 -8.88
N GLN A 58 1.01 0.70 -8.13
CA GLN A 58 1.41 0.98 -6.74
C GLN A 58 0.53 0.25 -5.72
N LEU A 59 -0.65 -0.22 -6.14
CA LEU A 59 -1.66 -0.75 -5.24
C LEU A 59 -1.20 -2.01 -4.47
N PRO A 60 -0.53 -3.02 -5.09
CA PRO A 60 -0.10 -4.23 -4.38
C PRO A 60 0.78 -3.95 -3.16
N PHE A 61 1.74 -3.03 -3.30
CA PHE A 61 2.63 -2.63 -2.22
C PHE A 61 1.85 -2.00 -1.05
N HIS A 62 0.91 -1.10 -1.36
CA HIS A 62 0.12 -0.44 -0.33
C HIS A 62 -0.97 -1.33 0.28
N LEU A 63 -1.47 -2.34 -0.44
CA LEU A 63 -2.35 -3.37 0.13
C LEU A 63 -1.60 -4.24 1.14
N ALA A 64 -0.40 -4.72 0.80
CA ALA A 64 0.45 -5.47 1.74
C ALA A 64 0.78 -4.64 2.99
N ARG A 65 1.18 -3.39 2.81
CA ARG A 65 1.45 -2.47 3.93
C ARG A 65 0.20 -2.14 4.75
N ALA A 66 -0.99 -2.09 4.14
CA ALA A 66 -2.23 -1.92 4.88
C ALA A 66 -2.49 -3.09 5.83
N LEU A 67 -2.27 -4.32 5.36
CA LEU A 67 -2.38 -5.52 6.18
C LEU A 67 -1.34 -5.51 7.32
N GLU A 68 -0.08 -5.17 7.02
CA GLU A 68 0.98 -5.02 8.04
C GLU A 68 0.64 -3.97 9.11
N HIS A 69 -0.02 -2.88 8.72
CA HIS A 69 -0.50 -1.84 9.64
C HIS A 69 -1.83 -2.18 10.33
N GLY A 70 -2.34 -3.41 10.20
CA GLY A 70 -3.53 -3.90 10.90
C GLY A 70 -4.87 -3.49 10.28
N VAL A 71 -4.90 -3.12 9.00
CA VAL A 71 -6.16 -3.04 8.25
C VAL A 71 -6.56 -4.47 7.88
N THR A 72 -7.79 -4.88 8.18
CA THR A 72 -8.22 -6.24 7.89
C THR A 72 -8.57 -6.42 6.42
N LYS A 73 -8.49 -7.66 5.90
CA LYS A 73 -9.00 -7.99 4.56
C LYS A 73 -10.45 -7.52 4.38
N LYS A 74 -11.31 -7.77 5.37
CA LYS A 74 -12.73 -7.40 5.31
C LYS A 74 -12.90 -5.89 5.11
N GLU A 75 -12.10 -5.08 5.81
CA GLU A 75 -12.14 -3.63 5.64
C GLU A 75 -11.61 -3.19 4.28
N LEU A 76 -10.57 -3.83 3.74
CA LEU A 76 -10.09 -3.53 2.39
C LEU A 76 -11.14 -3.89 1.32
N VAL A 77 -11.84 -5.02 1.47
CA VAL A 77 -12.96 -5.42 0.61
C VAL A 77 -14.07 -4.37 0.67
N GLU A 78 -14.45 -3.90 1.86
CA GLU A 78 -15.49 -2.88 2.02
C GLU A 78 -15.07 -1.53 1.43
N ILE A 79 -13.82 -1.09 1.63
CA ILE A 79 -13.30 0.14 1.02
C ILE A 79 -13.40 0.06 -0.50
N ILE A 80 -12.91 -1.03 -1.10
CA ILE A 80 -12.90 -1.20 -2.55
C ILE A 80 -14.34 -1.28 -3.10
N THR A 81 -15.21 -2.02 -2.44
CA THR A 81 -16.63 -2.12 -2.79
C THR A 81 -17.32 -0.76 -2.72
N HIS A 82 -17.06 0.02 -1.66
CA HIS A 82 -17.62 1.36 -1.51
C HIS A 82 -17.16 2.30 -2.63
N LEU A 83 -15.89 2.21 -3.03
CA LEU A 83 -15.33 3.02 -4.11
C LEU A 83 -15.91 2.69 -5.48
N ALA A 84 -16.50 1.51 -5.70
CA ALA A 84 -17.20 1.21 -6.95
C ALA A 84 -18.29 2.26 -7.28
N PHE A 85 -18.90 2.86 -6.25
CA PHE A 85 -19.93 3.89 -6.39
C PHE A 85 -19.37 5.31 -6.62
N TYR A 86 -18.11 5.57 -6.23
CA TYR A 86 -17.51 6.92 -6.32
C TYR A 86 -16.50 7.05 -7.46
N SER A 87 -15.75 5.99 -7.76
CA SER A 87 -14.74 5.95 -8.83
C SER A 87 -15.09 4.98 -9.95
N GLY A 88 -16.26 4.33 -9.88
CA GLY A 88 -16.79 3.46 -10.92
C GLY A 88 -16.31 2.01 -10.83
N TRP A 89 -17.15 1.10 -11.33
CA TRP A 89 -16.96 -0.35 -11.26
C TRP A 89 -15.59 -0.86 -11.76
N PRO A 90 -15.01 -0.35 -12.87
CA PRO A 90 -13.72 -0.83 -13.36
C PRO A 90 -12.58 -0.65 -12.35
N THR A 91 -12.58 0.46 -11.61
CA THR A 91 -11.54 0.73 -10.60
C THR A 91 -11.60 -0.29 -9.46
N ALA A 92 -12.80 -0.56 -8.96
CA ALA A 92 -13.03 -1.51 -7.88
C ALA A 92 -12.77 -2.95 -8.32
N ALA A 93 -13.23 -3.35 -9.51
CA ALA A 93 -13.04 -4.70 -10.02
C ALA A 93 -11.53 -5.04 -10.18
N SER A 94 -10.74 -4.14 -10.76
CA SER A 94 -9.29 -4.35 -10.90
C SER A 94 -8.59 -4.36 -9.54
N ALA A 95 -8.98 -3.47 -8.62
CA ALA A 95 -8.43 -3.45 -7.27
C ALA A 95 -8.73 -4.75 -6.49
N MET A 96 -9.93 -5.31 -6.63
CA MET A 96 -10.29 -6.58 -6.00
C MET A 96 -9.46 -7.75 -6.51
N GLN A 97 -9.15 -7.79 -7.82
CA GLN A 97 -8.27 -8.82 -8.37
C GLN A 97 -6.87 -8.74 -7.75
N LEU A 98 -6.34 -7.52 -7.61
CA LEU A 98 -5.03 -7.31 -6.98
C LEU A 98 -5.03 -7.66 -5.48
N LEU A 99 -6.08 -7.30 -4.73
CA LEU A 99 -6.21 -7.72 -3.33
C LEU A 99 -6.22 -9.24 -3.18
N ASN A 100 -6.92 -9.96 -4.06
CA ASN A 100 -6.90 -11.42 -4.03
C ASN A 100 -5.53 -12.01 -4.40
N ALA A 101 -4.81 -11.39 -5.35
CA ALA A 101 -3.48 -11.81 -5.73
C ALA A 101 -2.45 -11.63 -4.61
N THR A 102 -2.53 -10.51 -3.86
CA THR A 102 -1.69 -10.26 -2.66
C THR A 102 -1.87 -11.33 -1.58
N MET A 103 -2.97 -12.09 -1.61
CA MET A 103 -3.29 -13.11 -0.61
C MET A 103 -3.11 -14.55 -1.12
N SER A 104 -2.67 -14.76 -2.36
CA SER A 104 -2.47 -16.10 -2.89
C SER A 104 -1.17 -16.71 -2.35
N PRO A 105 -1.11 -18.04 -2.07
CA PRO A 105 -0.09 -18.66 -1.23
C PRO A 105 1.38 -18.53 -1.67
N ASP A 106 1.65 -18.05 -2.88
CA ASP A 106 3.01 -17.83 -3.38
C ASP A 106 3.64 -16.50 -2.91
N GLY A 107 2.93 -15.72 -2.08
CA GLY A 107 3.46 -14.57 -1.36
C GLY A 107 2.99 -14.55 0.09
N ARG A 108 3.79 -15.12 1.01
CA ARG A 108 3.58 -15.17 2.49
C ARG A 108 3.07 -13.81 3.01
N VAL A 109 2.12 -13.74 3.95
CA VAL A 109 2.22 -14.18 5.36
C VAL A 109 0.91 -14.79 5.86
N ASP A 110 0.98 -16.05 6.30
CA ASP A 110 -0.02 -16.71 7.15
C ASP A 110 0.18 -16.26 8.61
N GLN A 111 -0.82 -15.60 9.16
CA GLN A 111 -0.94 -15.41 10.61
C GLN A 111 -2.40 -15.68 11.00
N ASP A 112 -2.58 -16.74 11.77
CA ASP A 112 -3.80 -17.20 12.43
C ASP A 112 -4.86 -17.94 11.59
N SER A 113 -4.51 -19.20 11.27
CA SER A 113 -5.41 -20.33 11.53
C SER A 113 -5.49 -20.63 13.04
N ARG A 114 -6.09 -19.75 13.84
CA ARG A 114 -6.56 -20.04 15.21
C ARG A 114 -7.78 -19.19 15.57
N ALA A 115 -8.96 -19.72 15.26
CA ALA A 115 -10.18 -19.67 16.08
C ALA A 115 -11.13 -20.76 15.58
#